data_AF-A0A067SU58-F1
#
_entry.id   AF-A0A067SU58-F1
#
_cell.length_a   1.000
_cell.length_b   1.000
_cell.length_c   1.000
_cell.angle_alpha   90.00
_cell.angle_beta   90.00
_cell.angle_gamma   90.00
#
_symmetry.space_group_name_H-M   'P 1'
#
loop_
_entity.id
_entity.type
_entity.pdbx_description
1 polymer ?
#
loop_
_entity_poly.entity_id
_entity_poly.type
_entity_poly.pdbx_seq_one_letter_code
_entity_poly.pdbx_strand_id
1 'polypeptide(L)'
;MALREVGNIGELDVEWSIEEGIIQPMIKQLQQPASSLKRPSLRVGPYLSDIDVQLLPATIFSGITAPLQHLTLDNCIIDLQSPLYCYFISLSITGIPSLMAPSTSQWLDMLRTTPCLTSLQSESVFSPSESLLSVPDVHLPQLSKLYISGPFTQCSQFLYHIRYPVLHSFCVLLQAVHLGNVTSAPSLPSLLKRHLSNVEPFQICTTCLSHGSITLTNGLSLAAMGTENPFFEIELSRDSDKKYWSEPFHPLQALA
;
A
#
# COMPACT_ATOMS: atom_id res chain seq x y z
N MET A 1 23.60 3.24 -18.77
CA MET A 1 22.49 3.26 -19.76
C MET A 1 21.71 4.53 -19.53
N ALA A 2 21.57 5.41 -20.52
CA ALA A 2 20.80 6.65 -20.35
C ALA A 2 19.32 6.37 -20.63
N LEU A 3 18.41 6.80 -19.74
CA LEU A 3 16.95 6.60 -19.91
C LEU A 3 16.39 7.22 -21.21
N ARG A 4 17.16 8.09 -21.89
CA ARG A 4 16.80 8.63 -23.20
C ARG A 4 16.77 7.58 -24.31
N GLU A 5 17.57 6.53 -24.23
CA GLU A 5 17.58 5.44 -25.23
C GLU A 5 16.43 4.44 -25.02
N VAL A 6 15.76 4.55 -23.86
CA VAL A 6 14.62 3.72 -23.43
C VAL A 6 13.30 4.32 -23.94
N GLY A 7 13.34 5.30 -24.85
CA GLY A 7 12.20 6.13 -25.29
C GLY A 7 10.98 5.40 -25.88
N ASN A 8 11.03 4.09 -26.09
CA ASN A 8 9.88 3.27 -26.50
C ASN A 8 9.43 2.24 -25.45
N ILE A 9 10.08 2.20 -24.29
CA ILE A 9 9.77 1.23 -23.25
C ILE A 9 8.69 1.83 -22.34
N GLY A 10 7.51 1.19 -22.36
CA GLY A 10 6.38 1.56 -21.51
C GLY A 10 6.50 1.08 -20.06
N GLU A 11 7.36 0.10 -19.80
CA GLU A 11 7.50 -0.57 -18.49
C GLU A 11 8.97 -0.57 -18.08
N LEU A 12 9.28 -0.01 -16.92
CA LEU A 12 10.64 0.05 -16.40
C LEU A 12 10.64 -0.67 -15.07
N ASP A 13 11.42 -1.73 -14.96
CA ASP A 13 11.65 -2.42 -13.69
C ASP A 13 13.10 -2.22 -13.28
N VAL A 14 13.30 -1.62 -12.11
CA VAL A 14 14.62 -1.30 -11.55
C VAL A 14 14.72 -1.96 -10.19
N GLU A 15 15.65 -2.90 -10.09
CA GLU A 15 16.04 -3.52 -8.83
C GLU A 15 17.45 -3.03 -8.46
N TRP A 16 17.57 -2.35 -7.32
CA TRP A 16 18.83 -1.85 -6.80
C TRP A 16 19.47 -2.89 -5.86
N SER A 17 20.62 -3.40 -6.28
CA SER A 17 21.49 -4.25 -5.47
C SER A 17 22.46 -3.42 -4.60
N ILE A 18 23.09 -4.07 -3.62
CA ILE A 18 23.87 -3.51 -2.49
C ILE A 18 25.10 -2.67 -2.92
N GLU A 19 25.42 -2.60 -4.20
CA GLU A 19 26.55 -1.79 -4.68
C GLU A 19 26.24 -0.28 -4.55
N GLU A 20 26.52 0.27 -3.35
CA GLU A 20 26.26 1.66 -2.93
C GLU A 20 26.71 2.72 -3.96
N GLY A 21 27.72 2.40 -4.78
CA GLY A 21 28.25 3.30 -5.81
C GLY A 21 27.34 3.54 -7.02
N ILE A 22 26.34 2.69 -7.28
CA ILE A 22 25.54 2.75 -8.53
C ILE A 22 24.21 3.49 -8.32
N ILE A 23 23.71 3.55 -7.09
CA ILE A 23 22.35 4.01 -6.81
C ILE A 23 22.19 5.51 -7.07
N GLN A 24 23.12 6.33 -6.59
CA GLN A 24 23.09 7.78 -6.80
C GLN A 24 23.14 8.18 -8.29
N PRO A 25 24.04 7.60 -9.12
CA PRO A 25 23.97 7.77 -10.57
C PRO A 25 22.62 7.37 -11.19
N MET A 26 22.01 6.28 -10.73
CA MET A 26 20.71 5.84 -11.25
C MET A 26 19.57 6.79 -10.87
N ILE A 27 19.54 7.28 -9.62
CA ILE A 27 18.57 8.30 -9.19
C ILE A 27 18.70 9.56 -10.06
N LYS A 28 19.93 10.01 -10.35
CA LYS A 28 20.17 11.14 -11.26
C LYS A 28 19.66 10.87 -12.69
N GLN A 29 19.72 9.64 -13.16
CA GLN A 29 19.13 9.28 -14.45
C GLN A 29 17.60 9.33 -14.39
N LEU A 30 16.99 8.81 -13.32
CA LEU A 30 15.52 8.81 -13.14
C LEU A 30 14.91 10.20 -13.10
N GLN A 31 15.68 11.23 -12.73
CA GLN A 31 15.24 12.63 -12.79
C GLN A 31 15.06 13.15 -14.22
N GLN A 32 15.58 12.46 -15.25
CA GLN A 32 15.38 12.84 -16.64
C GLN A 32 13.91 12.60 -17.08
N PRO A 33 13.39 13.41 -18.03
CA PRO A 33 12.05 13.18 -18.57
C PRO A 33 11.90 11.77 -19.16
N ALA A 34 10.80 11.10 -18.82
CA ALA A 34 10.47 9.75 -19.29
C ALA A 34 9.11 9.74 -20.01
N SER A 35 9.05 10.37 -21.19
CA SER A 35 7.78 10.69 -21.87
C SER A 35 6.95 9.50 -22.37
N SER A 36 7.54 8.30 -22.41
CA SER A 36 6.86 7.08 -22.87
C SER A 36 6.56 6.10 -21.73
N LEU A 37 7.06 6.39 -20.53
CA LEU A 37 7.02 5.47 -19.41
C LEU A 37 5.62 5.46 -18.78
N LYS A 38 5.04 4.26 -18.63
CA LYS A 38 3.69 4.05 -18.09
C LYS A 38 3.68 3.32 -16.76
N ARG A 39 4.62 2.38 -16.58
CA ARG A 39 4.67 1.45 -15.44
C ARG A 39 6.07 1.33 -14.86
N PRO A 40 6.59 2.35 -14.15
CA PRO A 40 7.75 2.17 -13.29
C PRO A 40 7.49 1.20 -12.14
N SER A 41 8.44 0.30 -11.93
CA SER A 41 8.64 -0.52 -10.75
C SER A 41 10.05 -0.24 -10.23
N LEU A 42 10.15 0.24 -8.99
CA LEU A 42 11.40 0.60 -8.34
C LEU A 42 11.51 -0.23 -7.06
N ARG A 43 12.56 -1.04 -6.92
CA ARG A 43 12.78 -1.93 -5.79
C ARG A 43 14.15 -1.71 -5.20
N VAL A 44 14.22 -1.39 -3.92
CA VAL A 44 15.47 -1.31 -3.16
C VAL A 44 15.63 -2.60 -2.36
N GLY A 45 16.83 -3.19 -2.33
CA GLY A 45 17.09 -4.35 -1.48
C GLY A 45 16.94 -4.01 0.02
N PRO A 46 16.40 -4.92 0.86
CA PRO A 46 16.09 -4.65 2.27
C PRO A 46 17.33 -4.42 3.17
N TYR A 47 18.52 -4.73 2.65
CA TYR A 47 19.78 -4.67 3.40
C TYR A 47 20.47 -3.31 3.36
N LEU A 48 19.93 -2.33 2.63
CA LEU A 48 20.50 -0.99 2.60
C LEU A 48 20.05 -0.22 3.84
N SER A 49 20.96 -0.10 4.81
CA SER A 49 20.78 0.70 6.02
C SER A 49 20.80 2.22 5.78
N ASP A 50 21.11 2.65 4.56
CA ASP A 50 21.19 4.07 4.21
C ASP A 50 19.78 4.64 3.92
N ILE A 51 19.30 5.45 4.86
CA ILE A 51 18.03 6.16 4.82
C ILE A 51 17.94 7.05 3.55
N ASP A 52 19.06 7.64 3.13
CA ASP A 52 19.07 8.58 2.00
C ASP A 52 18.80 7.89 0.66
N VAL A 53 19.03 6.59 0.56
CA VAL A 53 18.80 5.80 -0.65
C VAL A 53 17.33 5.42 -0.80
N GLN A 54 16.60 5.32 0.30
CA GLN A 54 15.20 4.89 0.31
C GLN A 54 14.22 6.04 0.05
N LEU A 55 14.63 7.30 0.29
CA LEU A 55 13.87 8.49 -0.06
C LEU A 55 14.24 8.98 -1.46
N LEU A 56 13.39 8.68 -2.41
CA LEU A 56 13.53 9.14 -3.79
C LEU A 56 13.09 10.61 -3.91
N PRO A 57 13.84 11.44 -4.65
CA PRO A 57 13.54 12.87 -4.77
C PRO A 57 12.20 13.12 -5.47
N ALA A 58 11.49 14.18 -5.08
CA ALA A 58 10.21 14.57 -5.68
C ALA A 58 10.28 14.82 -7.20
N THR A 59 11.49 15.06 -7.72
CA THR A 59 11.81 15.33 -9.13
C THR A 59 12.09 14.08 -9.96
N ILE A 60 11.88 12.87 -9.42
CA ILE A 60 11.92 11.67 -10.25
C ILE A 60 10.91 11.81 -11.40
N PHE A 61 11.35 11.42 -12.59
CA PHE A 61 10.63 11.64 -13.84
C PHE A 61 10.22 13.10 -14.07
N SER A 62 11.01 14.09 -13.62
CA SER A 62 10.68 15.49 -13.88
C SER A 62 10.58 15.79 -15.38
N GLY A 63 9.47 16.39 -15.82
CA GLY A 63 9.21 16.71 -17.24
C GLY A 63 7.80 16.31 -17.71
N ILE A 64 7.63 16.20 -19.03
CA ILE A 64 6.37 15.74 -19.64
C ILE A 64 6.26 14.22 -19.45
N THR A 65 5.60 13.79 -18.36
CA THR A 65 5.36 12.39 -17.99
C THR A 65 3.89 12.00 -18.11
N ALA A 66 3.19 12.62 -19.07
CA ALA A 66 1.76 12.42 -19.30
C ALA A 66 1.27 10.96 -19.33
N PRO A 67 2.07 9.90 -19.64
CA PRO A 67 1.56 8.53 -19.60
C PRO A 67 1.84 7.77 -18.29
N LEU A 68 2.46 8.34 -17.26
CA LEU A 68 2.78 7.60 -16.03
C LEU A 68 1.48 7.28 -15.26
N GLN A 69 1.08 6.01 -15.28
CA GLN A 69 -0.24 5.58 -14.78
C GLN A 69 -0.14 4.58 -13.63
N HIS A 70 0.93 3.77 -13.61
CA HIS A 70 1.13 2.74 -12.60
C HIS A 70 2.48 2.95 -11.94
N LEU A 71 2.53 2.95 -10.62
CA LEU A 71 3.77 3.02 -9.88
C LEU A 71 3.83 1.88 -8.87
N THR A 72 4.93 1.13 -8.90
CA THR A 72 5.28 0.15 -7.88
C THR A 72 6.56 0.59 -7.19
N LEU A 73 6.52 0.76 -5.88
CA LEU A 73 7.69 1.03 -5.05
C LEU A 73 7.82 -0.08 -4.01
N ASP A 74 9.01 -0.66 -3.91
CA ASP A 74 9.34 -1.68 -2.92
C ASP A 74 10.58 -1.26 -2.12
N ASN A 75 10.46 -1.26 -0.80
CA ASN A 75 11.44 -0.75 0.17
C ASN A 75 11.97 0.66 -0.15
N CYS A 76 11.15 1.49 -0.81
CA CYS A 76 11.46 2.88 -1.11
C CYS A 76 10.20 3.72 -1.18
N ILE A 77 10.39 5.05 -1.12
CA ILE A 77 9.30 6.01 -1.20
C ILE A 77 9.73 7.24 -1.99
N ILE A 78 8.86 7.72 -2.87
CA ILE A 78 8.98 9.06 -3.45
C ILE A 78 8.30 10.03 -2.51
N ASP A 79 8.94 11.19 -2.28
CA ASP A 79 8.34 12.31 -1.54
C ASP A 79 6.83 12.45 -1.86
N LEU A 80 5.99 12.28 -0.84
CA LEU A 80 4.53 12.27 -0.96
C LEU A 80 3.94 13.59 -1.46
N GLN A 81 4.70 14.68 -1.40
CA GLN A 81 4.33 15.98 -1.98
C GLN A 81 4.65 16.07 -3.48
N SER A 82 5.20 15.01 -4.07
CA SER A 82 5.53 14.98 -5.50
C SER A 82 4.26 15.14 -6.36
N PRO A 83 4.27 16.04 -7.36
CA PRO A 83 3.13 16.21 -8.26
C PRO A 83 2.92 15.00 -9.19
N LEU A 84 3.82 14.01 -9.19
CA LEU A 84 3.68 12.77 -9.95
C LEU A 84 2.41 12.00 -9.55
N TYR A 85 2.04 12.08 -8.27
CA TYR A 85 0.92 11.32 -7.73
C TYR A 85 -0.41 11.67 -8.41
N CYS A 86 -0.57 12.91 -8.88
CA CYS A 86 -1.80 13.43 -9.47
C CYS A 86 -2.33 12.64 -10.68
N TYR A 87 -1.47 11.86 -11.34
CA TYR A 87 -1.81 11.15 -12.58
C TYR A 87 -1.95 9.63 -12.40
N PHE A 88 -1.67 9.09 -11.21
CA PHE A 88 -1.69 7.65 -11.02
C PHE A 88 -3.09 7.06 -11.01
N ILE A 89 -3.20 5.95 -11.73
CA ILE A 89 -4.35 5.06 -11.79
C ILE A 89 -4.13 3.87 -10.85
N SER A 90 -2.88 3.45 -10.67
CA SER A 90 -2.49 2.34 -9.79
C SER A 90 -1.25 2.71 -8.99
N LEU A 91 -1.33 2.54 -7.68
CA LEU A 91 -0.22 2.76 -6.76
C LEU A 91 -0.02 1.53 -5.89
N SER A 92 1.19 0.97 -5.91
CA SER A 92 1.62 -0.10 -5.00
C SER A 92 2.87 0.34 -4.27
N ILE A 93 2.82 0.38 -2.95
CA ILE A 93 3.97 0.71 -2.13
C ILE A 93 4.10 -0.33 -1.01
N THR A 94 5.26 -0.98 -0.94
CA THR A 94 5.54 -2.11 -0.05
C THR A 94 6.85 -1.93 0.70
N GLY A 95 6.92 -2.48 1.92
CA GLY A 95 8.20 -2.69 2.62
C GLY A 95 8.91 -1.42 3.08
N ILE A 96 8.22 -0.28 3.25
CA ILE A 96 8.88 0.93 3.74
C ILE A 96 9.36 0.71 5.19
N PRO A 97 10.64 0.95 5.50
CA PRO A 97 11.11 0.84 6.88
C PRO A 97 10.39 1.79 7.82
N SER A 98 10.10 1.33 9.04
CA SER A 98 9.27 2.06 10.01
C SER A 98 9.78 3.46 10.37
N LEU A 99 11.09 3.71 10.25
CA LEU A 99 11.72 5.01 10.47
C LEU A 99 11.38 6.04 9.39
N MET A 100 11.03 5.58 8.18
CA MET A 100 10.71 6.41 7.02
C MET A 100 9.25 6.29 6.58
N ALA A 101 8.53 5.33 7.14
CA ALA A 101 7.12 5.13 6.89
C ALA A 101 6.37 6.45 7.12
N PRO A 102 5.59 6.94 6.14
CA PRO A 102 4.79 8.12 6.35
C PRO A 102 3.71 7.86 7.39
N SER A 103 3.27 8.94 8.03
CA SER A 103 2.13 8.85 8.91
C SER A 103 0.82 8.71 8.13
N THR A 104 -0.23 8.27 8.83
CA THR A 104 -1.58 8.14 8.26
C THR A 104 -2.07 9.46 7.67
N SER A 105 -1.76 10.60 8.33
CA SER A 105 -2.16 11.93 7.86
C SER A 105 -1.48 12.29 6.54
N GLN A 106 -0.16 12.05 6.42
CA GLN A 106 0.60 12.27 5.19
C GLN A 106 0.10 11.39 4.03
N TRP A 107 -0.21 10.12 4.31
CA TRP A 107 -0.83 9.22 3.32
C TRP A 107 -2.17 9.76 2.82
N LEU A 108 -3.03 10.23 3.74
CA LEU A 108 -4.33 10.78 3.39
C LEU A 108 -4.20 12.08 2.59
N ASP A 109 -3.23 12.95 2.93
CA ASP A 109 -2.95 14.18 2.19
C ASP A 109 -2.52 13.89 0.75
N MET A 110 -1.62 12.91 0.54
CA MET A 110 -1.25 12.45 -0.81
C MET A 110 -2.45 11.88 -1.57
N LEU A 111 -3.29 11.08 -0.91
CA LEU A 111 -4.47 10.51 -1.57
C LEU A 111 -5.48 11.57 -2.02
N ARG A 112 -5.56 12.73 -1.36
CA ARG A 112 -6.40 13.85 -1.84
C ARG A 112 -5.92 14.42 -3.18
N THR A 113 -4.63 14.32 -3.48
CA THR A 113 -4.08 14.81 -4.75
C THR A 113 -4.16 13.76 -5.86
N THR A 114 -4.67 12.55 -5.59
CA THR A 114 -4.75 11.42 -6.56
C THR A 114 -6.18 10.97 -6.89
N PRO A 115 -7.06 11.87 -7.39
CA PRO A 115 -8.48 11.56 -7.57
C PRO A 115 -8.76 10.47 -8.63
N CYS A 116 -7.81 10.19 -9.52
CA CYS A 116 -7.92 9.19 -10.58
C CYS A 116 -7.53 7.77 -10.13
N LEU A 117 -7.15 7.58 -8.87
CA LEU A 117 -6.64 6.32 -8.37
C LEU A 117 -7.73 5.24 -8.38
N THR A 118 -7.48 4.14 -9.10
CA THR A 118 -8.38 2.99 -9.22
C THR A 118 -7.92 1.78 -8.41
N SER A 119 -6.62 1.68 -8.14
CA SER A 119 -6.01 0.58 -7.40
C SER A 119 -4.98 1.13 -6.42
N LEU A 120 -5.16 0.79 -5.15
CA LEU A 120 -4.23 1.14 -4.07
C LEU A 120 -3.78 -0.11 -3.35
N GLN A 121 -2.48 -0.34 -3.32
CA GLN A 121 -1.81 -1.37 -2.54
C GLN A 121 -0.80 -0.73 -1.61
N SER A 122 -0.90 -1.07 -0.34
CA SER A 122 -0.10 -0.50 0.74
C SER A 122 0.28 -1.64 1.69
N GLU A 123 1.57 -1.91 1.86
CA GLU A 123 2.05 -2.98 2.74
C GLU A 123 3.17 -2.53 3.67
N SER A 124 2.89 -2.57 4.98
CA SER A 124 3.81 -2.16 6.04
C SER A 124 4.34 -0.73 5.87
N VAL A 125 3.49 0.20 5.44
CA VAL A 125 3.90 1.57 5.06
C VAL A 125 3.55 2.67 6.07
N PHE A 126 2.92 2.32 7.20
CA PHE A 126 2.45 3.32 8.16
C PHE A 126 3.40 3.46 9.34
N SER A 127 3.72 4.71 9.70
CA SER A 127 4.44 5.00 10.93
C SER A 127 3.60 4.65 12.18
N PRO A 128 4.20 4.07 13.23
CA PRO A 128 3.51 3.78 14.48
C PRO A 128 3.14 5.04 15.28
N SER A 129 3.77 6.18 15.00
CA SER A 129 3.74 7.37 15.85
C SER A 129 2.90 8.49 15.25
N GLU A 130 1.59 8.53 15.53
CA GLU A 130 0.83 9.78 15.40
C GLU A 130 -0.53 9.75 16.14
N SER A 131 -0.83 10.82 16.87
CA SER A 131 -2.17 11.10 17.37
C SER A 131 -2.93 11.92 16.33
N LEU A 132 -4.00 11.34 15.78
CA LEU A 132 -4.84 11.99 14.76
C LEU A 132 -5.79 12.99 15.41
N LEU A 133 -5.29 14.17 15.77
CA LEU A 133 -6.14 15.29 16.15
C LEU A 133 -6.64 15.95 14.86
N SER A 134 -7.74 15.42 14.32
CA SER A 134 -8.51 15.95 13.18
C SER A 134 -7.86 15.79 11.80
N VAL A 135 -7.87 14.57 11.25
CA VAL A 135 -7.61 14.37 9.81
C VAL A 135 -8.93 14.39 9.04
N PRO A 136 -9.04 15.17 7.95
CA PRO A 136 -10.27 15.21 7.16
C PRO A 136 -10.39 13.98 6.26
N ASP A 137 -11.64 13.61 5.97
CA ASP A 137 -11.96 12.50 5.08
C ASP A 137 -11.44 12.73 3.66
N VAL A 138 -11.00 11.65 3.02
CA VAL A 138 -10.49 11.63 1.64
C VAL A 138 -11.48 10.88 0.76
N HIS A 139 -11.82 11.45 -0.40
CA HIS A 139 -12.74 10.82 -1.35
C HIS A 139 -11.98 10.34 -2.58
N LEU A 140 -12.05 9.02 -2.84
CA LEU A 140 -11.43 8.34 -3.98
C LEU A 140 -12.53 7.75 -4.87
N PRO A 141 -13.16 8.57 -5.74
CA PRO A 141 -14.37 8.19 -6.46
C PRO A 141 -14.16 7.10 -7.52
N GLN A 142 -12.92 6.84 -7.94
CA GLN A 142 -12.58 5.83 -8.94
C GLN A 142 -11.97 4.56 -8.33
N LEU A 143 -11.79 4.52 -7.01
CA LEU A 143 -11.14 3.40 -6.34
C LEU A 143 -11.98 2.14 -6.50
N SER A 144 -11.37 1.10 -7.05
CA SER A 144 -12.01 -0.18 -7.33
C SER A 144 -11.27 -1.34 -6.66
N LYS A 145 -9.98 -1.20 -6.38
CA LYS A 145 -9.16 -2.20 -5.72
C LYS A 145 -8.43 -1.57 -4.55
N LEU A 146 -8.54 -2.19 -3.38
CA LEU A 146 -7.86 -1.75 -2.16
C LEU A 146 -7.21 -2.95 -1.49
N TYR A 147 -5.90 -2.90 -1.35
CA TYR A 147 -5.12 -3.83 -0.54
C TYR A 147 -4.36 -3.02 0.51
N ILE A 148 -4.53 -3.38 1.78
CA ILE A 148 -3.83 -2.73 2.89
C ILE A 148 -3.27 -3.80 3.81
N SER A 149 -1.99 -3.73 4.11
CA SER A 149 -1.32 -4.59 5.08
C SER A 149 -0.52 -3.74 6.07
N GLY A 150 -0.62 -4.04 7.36
CA GLY A 150 0.14 -3.32 8.39
C GLY A 150 -0.47 -3.37 9.79
N PRO A 151 0.01 -2.54 10.73
CA PRO A 151 -0.49 -2.53 12.09
C PRO A 151 -1.98 -2.13 12.18
N PHE A 152 -2.73 -2.83 13.04
CA PHE A 152 -4.19 -2.64 13.16
C PHE A 152 -4.60 -1.17 13.41
N THR A 153 -3.93 -0.48 14.33
CA THR A 153 -4.28 0.91 14.70
C THR A 153 -4.18 1.85 13.50
N GLN A 154 -3.10 1.78 12.73
CA GLN A 154 -2.85 2.65 11.59
C GLN A 154 -3.78 2.32 10.42
N CYS A 155 -3.94 1.03 10.09
CA CYS A 155 -4.82 0.62 8.98
C CYS A 155 -6.29 0.97 9.26
N SER A 156 -6.75 0.79 10.51
CA SER A 156 -8.11 1.15 10.91
C SER A 156 -8.34 2.67 10.82
N GLN A 157 -7.41 3.47 11.32
CA GLN A 157 -7.48 4.92 11.19
C GLN A 157 -7.50 5.38 9.73
N PHE A 158 -6.61 4.83 8.90
CA PHE A 158 -6.53 5.13 7.48
C PHE A 158 -7.85 4.80 6.77
N LEU A 159 -8.36 3.59 6.96
CA LEU A 159 -9.63 3.13 6.39
C LEU A 159 -10.82 4.01 6.82
N TYR A 160 -10.86 4.42 8.09
CA TYR A 160 -11.95 5.24 8.62
C TYR A 160 -12.14 6.55 7.85
N HIS A 161 -11.04 7.16 7.40
CA HIS A 161 -11.02 8.44 6.71
C HIS A 161 -11.16 8.35 5.20
N ILE A 162 -11.08 7.17 4.60
CA ILE A 162 -11.24 7.03 3.15
C ILE A 162 -12.70 6.73 2.80
N ARG A 163 -13.20 7.46 1.83
CA ARG A 163 -14.49 7.27 1.16
C ARG A 163 -14.21 6.81 -0.26
N TYR A 164 -14.83 5.71 -0.66
CA TYR A 164 -14.71 5.14 -1.99
C TYR A 164 -16.07 4.56 -2.42
N PRO A 165 -16.31 4.37 -3.73
CA PRO A 165 -17.49 3.67 -4.22
C PRO A 165 -17.41 2.18 -3.90
N VAL A 166 -18.31 1.40 -4.49
CA VAL A 166 -18.26 -0.05 -4.40
C VAL A 166 -16.95 -0.61 -4.96
N LEU A 167 -16.21 -1.34 -4.12
CA LEU A 167 -14.95 -1.98 -4.51
C LEU A 167 -15.20 -3.29 -5.26
N HIS A 168 -14.36 -3.56 -6.25
CA HIS A 168 -14.25 -4.84 -6.97
C HIS A 168 -13.30 -5.83 -6.29
N SER A 169 -12.32 -5.32 -5.55
CA SER A 169 -11.37 -6.12 -4.76
C SER A 169 -11.06 -5.38 -3.47
N PHE A 170 -11.14 -6.08 -2.34
CA PHE A 170 -10.80 -5.51 -1.03
C PHE A 170 -10.06 -6.55 -0.21
N CYS A 171 -8.83 -6.24 0.17
CA CYS A 171 -8.01 -7.10 1.02
C CYS A 171 -7.38 -6.27 2.14
N VAL A 172 -7.44 -6.77 3.37
CA VAL A 172 -6.85 -6.11 4.53
C VAL A 172 -6.12 -7.14 5.39
N LEU A 173 -4.81 -6.98 5.54
CA LEU A 173 -3.95 -7.80 6.40
C LEU A 173 -3.49 -6.99 7.62
N LEU A 174 -4.06 -7.28 8.78
CA LEU A 174 -3.79 -6.53 10.01
C LEU A 174 -2.83 -7.32 10.89
N GLN A 175 -1.72 -6.70 11.23
CA GLN A 175 -0.77 -7.23 12.20
C GLN A 175 -1.35 -7.04 13.62
N ALA A 176 -1.17 -8.06 14.45
CA ALA A 176 -1.65 -8.08 15.83
C ALA A 176 -1.21 -6.81 16.58
N VAL A 177 -2.13 -6.19 17.31
CA VAL A 177 -1.74 -5.23 18.35
C VAL A 177 -1.51 -6.03 19.62
N HIS A 178 -0.32 -5.91 20.20
CA HIS A 178 -0.12 -6.27 21.60
C HIS A 178 -1.17 -5.50 22.42
N LEU A 179 -2.12 -6.22 23.02
CA LEU A 179 -3.32 -5.71 23.71
C LEU A 179 -3.04 -4.86 24.97
N GLY A 180 -1.87 -4.23 25.08
CA GLY A 180 -1.53 -3.29 26.13
C GLY A 180 -2.25 -1.95 25.93
N ASN A 181 -3.42 -1.80 26.56
CA ASN A 181 -4.03 -0.52 26.97
C ASN A 181 -4.59 0.45 25.90
N VAL A 182 -5.06 0.01 24.74
CA VAL A 182 -5.76 0.91 23.80
C VAL A 182 -7.27 0.93 24.09
N THR A 183 -7.75 1.93 24.83
CA THR A 183 -9.17 2.07 25.23
C THR A 183 -10.05 2.89 24.28
N SER A 184 -9.51 3.45 23.19
CA SER A 184 -10.23 4.44 22.36
C SER A 184 -10.35 4.13 20.86
N ALA A 185 -9.80 3.02 20.36
CA ALA A 185 -9.93 2.66 18.96
C ALA A 185 -11.33 2.09 18.64
N PRO A 186 -11.96 2.45 17.50
CA PRO A 186 -13.20 1.84 17.08
C PRO A 186 -13.01 0.32 16.94
N SER A 187 -13.96 -0.45 17.45
CA SER A 187 -13.89 -1.92 17.38
C SER A 187 -13.75 -2.37 15.91
N LEU A 188 -12.79 -3.27 15.63
CA LEU A 188 -12.55 -3.84 14.30
C LEU A 188 -13.84 -4.27 13.57
N PRO A 189 -14.81 -4.95 14.22
CA PRO A 189 -16.06 -5.32 13.57
C PRO A 189 -16.87 -4.13 13.06
N SER A 190 -16.88 -3.01 13.77
CA SER A 190 -17.63 -1.81 13.36
C SER A 190 -17.02 -1.15 12.12
N LEU A 191 -15.68 -1.11 12.05
CA LEU A 191 -14.96 -0.57 10.92
C LEU A 191 -15.15 -1.47 9.69
N LEU A 192 -14.94 -2.77 9.85
CA LEU A 192 -15.17 -3.74 8.79
C LEU A 192 -16.61 -3.69 8.34
N LYS A 193 -17.60 -3.69 9.24
CA LYS A 193 -19.02 -3.62 8.86
C LYS A 193 -19.32 -2.41 7.99
N ARG A 194 -18.75 -1.24 8.31
CA ARG A 194 -18.90 -0.04 7.48
C ARG A 194 -18.32 -0.25 6.08
N HIS A 195 -17.11 -0.79 5.97
CA HIS A 195 -16.48 -1.00 4.66
C HIS A 195 -17.15 -2.12 3.87
N LEU A 196 -17.42 -3.26 4.51
CA LEU A 196 -18.14 -4.41 3.95
C LEU A 196 -19.55 -4.05 3.48
N SER A 197 -20.23 -3.10 4.11
CA SER A 197 -21.56 -2.66 3.66
C SER A 197 -21.55 -1.96 2.30
N ASN A 198 -20.40 -1.42 1.89
CA ASN A 198 -20.21 -0.74 0.60
C ASN A 198 -19.67 -1.69 -0.48
N VAL A 199 -19.53 -2.98 -0.19
CA VAL A 199 -18.79 -3.95 -0.99
C VAL A 199 -19.84 -4.93 -1.54
N GLU A 200 -20.37 -4.64 -2.74
CA GLU A 200 -21.43 -5.41 -3.45
C GLU A 200 -21.10 -6.90 -3.51
N PRO A 201 -22.10 -7.79 -3.47
CA PRO A 201 -22.03 -9.04 -2.74
C PRO A 201 -20.82 -9.87 -3.15
N PHE A 202 -19.75 -9.75 -2.39
CA PHE A 202 -18.65 -10.71 -2.48
C PHE A 202 -19.19 -12.03 -1.94
N GLN A 203 -18.98 -13.09 -2.70
CA GLN A 203 -19.46 -14.42 -2.33
C GLN A 203 -18.66 -14.99 -1.15
N ILE A 204 -17.44 -14.49 -0.91
CA ILE A 204 -16.52 -15.06 0.06
C ILE A 204 -15.81 -13.93 0.80
N CYS A 205 -15.92 -13.96 2.13
CA CYS A 205 -15.06 -13.21 3.04
C CYS A 205 -14.17 -14.22 3.78
N THR A 206 -12.90 -14.26 3.42
CA THR A 206 -11.94 -15.12 4.11
C THR A 206 -11.24 -14.30 5.16
N THR A 207 -11.51 -14.59 6.44
CA THR A 207 -10.70 -14.05 7.53
C THR A 207 -9.66 -15.09 7.92
N CYS A 208 -8.38 -14.91 7.56
CA CYS A 208 -7.30 -15.80 7.96
C CYS A 208 -6.67 -15.24 9.24
N LEU A 209 -6.84 -15.96 10.35
CA LEU A 209 -5.98 -15.75 11.50
C LEU A 209 -4.70 -16.54 11.26
N SER A 210 -3.53 -16.02 11.63
CA SER A 210 -2.22 -16.70 11.46
C SER A 210 -2.15 -18.13 12.03
N HIS A 211 -3.16 -18.57 12.78
CA HIS A 211 -3.26 -19.91 13.38
C HIS A 211 -4.61 -20.61 13.13
N GLY A 212 -5.40 -20.14 12.15
CA GLY A 212 -6.66 -20.78 11.73
C GLY A 212 -7.48 -19.89 10.79
N SER A 213 -8.03 -20.47 9.71
CA SER A 213 -8.95 -19.72 8.85
C SER A 213 -10.37 -19.75 9.41
N ILE A 214 -11.01 -18.58 9.47
CA ILE A 214 -12.44 -18.45 9.68
C ILE A 214 -13.02 -17.90 8.38
N THR A 215 -13.69 -18.76 7.62
CA THR A 215 -14.44 -18.32 6.45
C THR A 215 -15.79 -17.77 6.91
N LEU A 216 -16.03 -16.48 6.69
CA LEU A 216 -17.32 -15.86 6.93
C LEU A 216 -18.16 -16.00 5.65
N THR A 217 -19.15 -16.88 5.69
CA THR A 217 -20.21 -16.91 4.67
C THR A 217 -21.44 -16.16 5.21
N ASN A 218 -22.24 -15.60 4.31
CA ASN A 218 -23.34 -14.66 4.61
C ASN A 218 -24.19 -15.06 5.83
N GLY A 219 -23.88 -14.46 6.98
CA GLY A 219 -24.46 -14.75 8.31
C GLY A 219 -23.43 -14.57 9.43
N LEU A 220 -23.06 -13.33 9.72
CA LEU A 220 -21.91 -12.95 10.58
C LEU A 220 -22.00 -13.49 12.02
N SER A 221 -21.08 -14.38 12.39
CA SER A 221 -20.64 -14.58 13.79
C SER A 221 -19.12 -14.76 13.83
N LEU A 222 -18.43 -13.89 14.56
CA LEU A 222 -16.98 -13.94 14.79
C LEU A 222 -16.72 -14.66 16.12
N ALA A 223 -16.09 -15.82 16.11
CA ALA A 223 -15.59 -16.47 17.33
C ALA A 223 -14.07 -16.34 17.36
N ALA A 224 -13.53 -15.49 18.24
CA ALA A 224 -12.10 -15.37 18.44
C ALA A 224 -11.60 -16.48 19.39
N MET A 225 -10.66 -17.31 18.95
CA MET A 225 -9.93 -18.22 19.83
C MET A 225 -8.62 -17.55 20.28
N GLY A 226 -8.34 -17.60 21.58
CA GLY A 226 -7.21 -16.89 22.19
C GLY A 226 -5.87 -17.58 21.94
N THR A 227 -4.95 -16.89 21.27
CA THR A 227 -3.53 -17.27 21.15
C THR A 227 -2.63 -16.03 21.03
N GLU A 228 -1.33 -16.21 21.29
CA GLU A 228 -0.36 -15.17 21.67
C GLU A 228 0.27 -14.36 20.52
N ASN A 229 -0.15 -14.50 19.25
CA ASN A 229 0.23 -13.55 18.18
C ASN A 229 -0.71 -13.63 16.95
N PRO A 230 -1.84 -12.91 16.96
CA PRO A 230 -2.84 -13.01 15.88
C PRO A 230 -2.63 -11.99 14.74
N PHE A 231 -2.11 -12.43 13.59
CA PHE A 231 -2.34 -11.68 12.35
C PHE A 231 -3.78 -11.92 11.90
N PHE A 232 -4.44 -10.91 11.33
CA PHE A 232 -5.80 -10.97 10.80
C PHE A 232 -5.77 -10.59 9.32
N GLU A 233 -5.83 -11.56 8.44
CA GLU A 233 -6.02 -11.35 7.02
C GLU A 233 -7.51 -11.38 6.70
N ILE A 234 -7.98 -10.48 5.84
CA ILE A 234 -9.35 -10.40 5.35
C ILE A 234 -9.27 -10.21 3.84
N GLU A 235 -9.49 -11.27 3.08
CA GLU A 235 -9.53 -11.20 1.62
C GLU A 235 -10.98 -11.28 1.12
N LEU A 236 -11.39 -10.26 0.36
CA LEU A 236 -12.63 -10.23 -0.41
C LEU A 236 -12.27 -10.11 -1.88
N SER A 237 -12.50 -11.18 -2.63
CA SER A 237 -12.27 -11.23 -4.06
C SER A 237 -13.45 -11.86 -4.77
N ARG A 238 -13.77 -11.38 -5.98
CA ARG A 238 -14.70 -12.10 -6.87
C ARG A 238 -13.96 -13.33 -7.40
N ASP A 239 -14.64 -14.47 -7.49
CA ASP A 239 -14.01 -15.79 -7.75
C ASP A 239 -13.18 -15.85 -9.06
N SER A 240 -13.37 -14.88 -9.97
CA SER A 240 -12.59 -14.72 -11.21
C SER A 240 -11.23 -14.01 -11.05
N ASP A 241 -10.96 -13.32 -9.95
CA ASP A 241 -9.85 -12.37 -9.84
C ASP A 241 -8.61 -12.90 -9.10
N LYS A 242 -8.65 -14.15 -8.60
CA LYS A 242 -7.53 -14.80 -7.87
C LYS A 242 -6.22 -14.88 -8.67
N LYS A 243 -6.26 -14.76 -9.99
CA LYS A 243 -5.05 -14.74 -10.86
C LYS A 243 -4.28 -13.42 -10.84
N TYR A 244 -4.88 -12.31 -10.40
CA TYR A 244 -4.22 -11.01 -10.45
C TYR A 244 -3.35 -10.70 -9.23
N TRP A 245 -3.43 -11.54 -8.19
CA TRP A 245 -2.60 -11.46 -6.98
C TRP A 245 -1.63 -12.64 -6.86
N SER A 246 -1.65 -13.57 -7.82
CA SER A 246 -0.87 -14.82 -7.76
C SER A 246 0.55 -14.63 -8.30
N GLU A 247 1.37 -13.86 -7.60
CA GLU A 247 2.73 -14.32 -7.32
C GLU A 247 2.71 -14.87 -5.89
N PRO A 248 3.31 -16.05 -5.65
CA PRO A 248 3.19 -16.70 -4.36
C PRO A 248 3.81 -15.83 -3.27
N PHE A 249 2.99 -15.49 -2.28
CA PHE A 249 3.41 -14.92 -1.02
C PHE A 249 4.43 -15.88 -0.39
N HIS A 250 5.71 -15.51 -0.39
CA HIS A 250 6.69 -16.12 0.50
C HIS A 250 6.55 -15.42 1.85
N PRO A 251 5.97 -16.04 2.89
CA PRO A 251 5.97 -15.43 4.20
C PRO A 251 7.42 -15.13 4.56
N LEU A 252 7.74 -13.85 4.75
CA LEU A 252 9.00 -13.44 5.34
C LEU A 252 9.15 -14.21 6.64
N GLN A 253 10.07 -15.17 6.66
CA GLN A 253 10.46 -15.83 7.90
C GLN A 253 10.97 -14.72 8.82
N ALA A 254 10.22 -14.43 9.89
CA ALA A 254 10.68 -13.58 10.96
C ALA A 254 11.94 -14.25 11.54
N LEU A 255 13.12 -13.73 11.18
CA LEU A 255 14.36 -14.04 11.86
C LEU A 255 14.29 -13.34 13.22
N ALA A 256 14.24 -14.15 14.27
CA ALA A 256 14.43 -13.74 15.66
C ALA A 256 15.86 -13.26 15.92
#